data_AF-A0A2P2KZL2-F1
#
_entry.id   AF-A0A2P2KZL2-F1
#
_cell.length_a   1.000
_cell.length_b   1.000
_cell.length_c   1.000
_cell.angle_alpha   90.00
_cell.angle_beta   90.00
_cell.angle_gamma   90.00
#
_symmetry.space_group_name_H-M   'P 1'
#
loop_
_entity.id
_entity.type
_entity.pdbx_description
1 polymer ?
#
loop_
_entity_poly.entity_id
_entity_poly.type
_entity_poly.pdbx_seq_one_letter_code
_entity_poly.pdbx_strand_id
1 'polypeptide(L)'
;MHPKVKAIELMVVDALLKANDYLQISSYIQDPSEYWKLDDTVIKTIETAPDEELRESRELILRVRRRNLYQFCNEYAVPKENLDNFKDVTPQDIVCSQKNAGVLLKEEDVAVSNVRIDLTRGRHNPLERYLSVRLLFCGASVMLQFWV
;
A
#
# COMPACT_ATOMS: atom_id res chain seq x y z
N MET A 1 6.34 -6.52 -4.55
CA MET A 1 6.16 -5.78 -3.29
C MET A 1 6.80 -6.59 -2.17
N HIS A 2 7.70 -6.02 -1.35
CA HIS A 2 8.44 -6.80 -0.37
C HIS A 2 7.62 -6.99 0.93
N PRO A 3 7.33 -8.21 1.41
CA PRO A 3 6.43 -8.44 2.54
C PRO A 3 6.82 -7.70 3.83
N LYS A 4 8.14 -7.60 4.13
CA LYS A 4 8.60 -6.86 5.32
C LYS A 4 8.40 -5.35 5.21
N VAL A 5 8.45 -4.80 3.99
CA VAL A 5 8.16 -3.37 3.78
C VAL A 5 6.67 -3.15 4.03
N LYS A 6 5.83 -4.02 3.50
CA LYS A 6 4.37 -3.92 3.70
C LYS A 6 3.96 -4.04 5.16
N ALA A 7 4.59 -4.93 5.92
CA ALA A 7 4.36 -5.04 7.36
C ALA A 7 4.69 -3.74 8.10
N ILE A 8 5.76 -3.04 7.73
CA ILE A 8 6.12 -1.74 8.34
C ILE A 8 5.12 -0.68 7.94
N GLU A 9 4.73 -0.60 6.66
CA GLU A 9 3.71 0.35 6.18
C GLU A 9 2.41 0.20 6.99
N LEU A 10 1.91 -1.02 7.14
CA LEU A 10 0.67 -1.29 7.89
C LEU A 10 0.81 -0.87 9.37
N MET A 11 1.93 -1.22 10.02
CA MET A 11 2.17 -0.81 11.41
C MET A 11 2.30 0.70 11.59
N VAL A 12 2.89 1.40 10.61
CA VAL A 12 2.98 2.86 10.62
C VAL A 12 1.60 3.49 10.42
N VAL A 13 0.78 2.96 9.50
CA VAL A 13 -0.62 3.41 9.33
C VAL A 13 -1.41 3.24 10.63
N ASP A 14 -1.32 2.07 11.28
CA ASP A 14 -2.00 1.83 12.56
C ASP A 14 -1.53 2.80 13.65
N ALA A 15 -0.22 3.09 13.71
CA ALA A 15 0.32 4.08 14.64
C ALA A 15 -0.26 5.48 14.34
N LEU A 16 -0.28 5.91 13.09
CA LEU A 16 -0.83 7.21 12.71
C LEU A 16 -2.33 7.32 12.98
N LEU A 17 -3.10 6.26 12.72
CA LEU A 17 -4.54 6.21 13.05
C LEU A 17 -4.76 6.36 14.56
N LYS A 18 -3.99 5.66 15.39
CA LYS A 18 -4.09 5.77 16.86
C LYS A 18 -3.65 7.12 17.40
N ALA A 19 -2.73 7.80 16.72
CA ALA A 19 -2.31 9.16 17.11
C ALA A 19 -3.28 10.25 16.62
N ASN A 20 -4.14 9.94 15.65
CA ASN A 20 -4.93 10.95 14.94
C ASN A 20 -5.94 11.65 15.84
N ASP A 21 -6.55 10.97 16.80
CA ASP A 21 -7.52 11.60 17.72
C ASP A 21 -6.88 12.69 18.59
N TYR A 22 -5.58 12.58 18.87
CA TYR A 22 -4.82 13.55 19.65
C TYR A 22 -4.11 14.60 18.77
N LEU A 23 -3.36 14.15 17.75
CA LEU A 23 -2.56 15.04 16.88
C LEU A 23 -3.34 15.66 15.72
N GLN A 24 -4.54 15.15 15.42
CA GLN A 24 -5.41 15.62 14.33
C GLN A 24 -4.71 15.64 12.96
N ILE A 25 -3.86 14.63 12.69
CA ILE A 25 -3.01 14.54 11.50
C ILE A 25 -3.83 14.68 10.20
N SER A 26 -4.98 14.02 10.13
CA SER A 26 -5.85 14.03 8.95
C SER A 26 -6.45 15.42 8.66
N SER A 27 -6.53 16.31 9.64
CA SER A 27 -7.04 17.67 9.44
C SER A 27 -6.07 18.55 8.64
N TYR A 28 -4.77 18.24 8.64
CA TYR A 28 -3.74 19.09 8.02
C TYR A 28 -3.89 19.15 6.50
N ILE A 29 -4.52 18.15 5.88
CA ILE A 29 -4.76 18.12 4.43
C ILE A 29 -5.75 19.20 3.96
N GLN A 30 -6.53 19.78 4.88
CA GLN A 30 -7.55 20.78 4.56
C GLN A 30 -6.96 22.20 4.45
N ASP A 31 -5.75 22.42 4.99
CA ASP A 31 -5.08 23.71 4.96
C ASP A 31 -3.66 23.55 4.40
N PRO A 32 -3.34 24.10 3.22
CA PRO A 32 -1.99 24.08 2.66
C PRO A 32 -0.91 24.61 3.62
N SER A 33 -1.25 25.56 4.51
CA SER A 33 -0.34 26.15 5.49
C SER A 33 -0.01 25.22 6.68
N GLU A 34 -0.79 24.16 6.88
CA GLU A 34 -0.50 23.08 7.82
C GLU A 34 0.05 21.85 7.07
N TYR A 35 -0.48 21.53 5.89
CA TYR A 35 -0.06 20.36 5.10
C TYR A 35 1.43 20.34 4.79
N TRP A 36 2.04 21.50 4.47
CA TRP A 36 3.48 21.54 4.16
C TRP A 36 4.37 21.16 5.34
N LYS A 37 3.86 21.23 6.58
CA LYS A 37 4.57 20.82 7.80
C LYS A 37 4.46 19.31 8.05
N LEU A 38 3.55 18.62 7.36
CA LEU A 38 3.36 17.18 7.51
C LEU A 38 4.45 16.44 6.75
N ASP A 39 5.46 15.98 7.47
CA ASP A 39 6.56 15.19 6.95
C ASP A 39 6.86 13.99 7.88
N ASP A 40 7.94 13.25 7.59
CA ASP A 40 8.33 12.06 8.33
C ASP A 40 8.65 12.33 9.83
N THR A 41 8.81 13.60 10.23
CA THR A 41 9.02 13.96 11.64
C THR A 41 7.83 13.61 12.51
N VAL A 42 6.62 13.45 11.95
CA VAL A 42 5.43 12.99 12.70
C VAL A 42 5.69 11.69 13.48
N ILE A 43 6.48 10.78 12.90
CA ILE A 43 6.87 9.53 13.56
C ILE A 43 7.75 9.83 14.77
N LYS A 44 8.70 10.76 14.64
CA LYS A 44 9.57 11.16 15.74
C LYS A 44 8.78 11.87 16.84
N THR A 45 7.84 12.73 16.48
CA THR A 45 6.92 13.42 17.40
C THR A 45 6.18 12.43 18.28
N ILE A 46 5.55 11.41 17.68
CA ILE A 46 4.85 10.34 18.43
C ILE A 46 5.83 9.54 19.30
N GLU A 47 7.01 9.21 18.76
CA GLU A 47 8.04 8.41 19.43
C GLU A 47 8.54 9.08 20.73
N THR A 48 8.66 10.41 20.75
CA THR A 48 9.26 11.17 21.86
C THR A 48 8.26 11.93 22.74
N ALA A 49 7.02 12.10 22.30
CA ALA A 49 6.00 12.75 23.11
C ALA A 49 5.85 12.03 24.48
N PRO A 50 5.60 12.73 25.59
CA PRO A 50 5.33 12.10 26.88
C PRO A 50 3.85 11.71 27.04
N ASP A 51 2.97 12.25 26.20
CA ASP A 51 1.50 12.17 26.33
C ASP A 51 1.00 10.72 26.31
N GLU A 52 0.05 10.41 27.20
CA GLU A 52 -0.48 9.06 27.41
C GLU A 52 -1.42 8.65 26.27
N GLU A 53 -2.09 9.64 25.67
CA GLU A 53 -2.92 9.52 24.47
C GLU A 53 -2.14 8.93 23.30
N LEU A 54 -0.81 9.13 23.27
CA LEU A 54 0.08 8.61 22.23
C LEU A 54 0.74 7.28 22.60
N ARG A 55 0.43 6.69 23.77
CA ARG A 55 1.11 5.46 24.25
C ARG A 55 0.99 4.30 23.27
N GLU A 56 -0.22 4.00 22.77
CA GLU A 56 -0.41 2.86 21.85
C GLU A 56 0.30 3.07 20.50
N SER A 57 0.25 4.30 19.97
CA SER A 57 0.93 4.66 18.73
C SER A 57 2.45 4.56 18.90
N ARG A 58 2.99 5.06 20.02
CA ARG A 58 4.40 4.95 20.38
C ARG A 58 4.86 3.51 20.48
N GLU A 59 4.07 2.63 21.10
CA GLU A 59 4.40 1.20 21.23
C GLU A 59 4.51 0.51 19.85
N LEU A 60 3.62 0.83 18.91
CA LEU A 60 3.72 0.33 17.53
C LEU A 60 5.01 0.79 16.83
N ILE A 61 5.38 2.06 16.98
CA ILE A 61 6.64 2.59 16.42
C ILE A 61 7.84 1.90 17.07
N LEU A 62 7.85 1.71 18.39
CA LEU A 62 8.92 1.01 19.10
C LEU A 62 9.05 -0.46 18.64
N ARG A 63 7.93 -1.14 18.37
CA ARG A 63 7.96 -2.48 17.76
C ARG A 63 8.62 -2.46 16.39
N VAL A 64 8.31 -1.49 15.53
CA VAL A 64 8.98 -1.33 14.23
C VAL A 64 10.48 -1.14 14.41
N ARG A 65 10.92 -0.26 15.33
CA ARG A 65 12.35 -0.02 15.65
C ARG A 65 13.06 -1.30 16.11
N ARG A 66 12.41 -2.11 16.95
CA ARG A 66 12.91 -3.40 17.45
C ARG A 66 12.76 -4.54 16.45
N ARG A 67 12.27 -4.27 15.24
CA ARG A 67 11.98 -5.26 14.20
C ARG A 67 10.95 -6.33 14.62
N ASN A 68 10.12 -6.04 15.62
CA ASN A 68 8.99 -6.86 16.03
C ASN A 68 7.76 -6.57 15.14
N LEU A 69 7.88 -6.97 13.87
CA LEU A 69 6.93 -6.64 12.81
C LEU A 69 5.72 -7.59 12.78
N TYR A 70 4.64 -7.16 12.13
CA TYR A 70 3.57 -8.06 11.71
C TYR A 70 4.14 -9.24 10.90
N GLN A 71 3.61 -10.43 11.17
CA GLN A 71 4.05 -11.65 10.53
C GLN A 71 3.38 -11.79 9.18
N PHE A 72 4.18 -12.10 8.16
CA PHE A 72 3.65 -12.45 6.85
C PHE A 72 3.16 -13.88 6.88
N CYS A 73 1.88 -14.09 6.54
CA CYS A 73 1.26 -15.41 6.54
C CYS A 73 1.26 -16.04 5.15
N ASN A 74 0.69 -15.37 4.15
CA ASN A 74 0.57 -15.91 2.80
C ASN A 74 0.30 -14.81 1.77
N GLU A 75 0.46 -15.15 0.49
CA GLU A 75 0.04 -14.34 -0.66
C GLU A 75 -0.65 -15.21 -1.71
N TYR A 76 -1.58 -14.62 -2.46
CA TYR A 76 -2.28 -15.29 -3.55
C TYR A 76 -2.29 -14.41 -4.79
N ALA A 77 -1.69 -14.90 -5.88
CA ALA A 77 -1.75 -14.25 -7.16
C ALA A 77 -3.04 -14.68 -7.88
N VAL A 78 -3.96 -13.73 -8.05
CA VAL A 78 -5.25 -13.98 -8.72
C VAL A 78 -4.99 -14.31 -10.21
N PRO A 79 -5.47 -15.47 -10.71
CA PRO A 79 -5.36 -15.80 -12.12
C PRO A 79 -6.07 -14.78 -13.01
N LYS A 80 -5.51 -14.50 -14.19
CA LYS A 80 -5.97 -13.41 -15.08
C LYS A 80 -7.43 -13.56 -15.48
N GLU A 81 -7.85 -14.78 -15.75
CA GLU A 81 -9.20 -15.20 -16.11
C GLU A 81 -10.24 -14.88 -15.04
N ASN A 82 -9.84 -14.77 -13.77
CA ASN A 82 -10.74 -14.53 -12.66
C ASN A 82 -10.75 -13.07 -12.19
N LEU A 83 -9.87 -12.21 -12.72
CA LEU A 83 -9.67 -10.83 -12.24
C LEU A 83 -10.95 -9.97 -12.27
N ASP A 84 -11.83 -10.17 -13.26
CA ASP A 84 -13.08 -9.39 -13.37
C ASP A 84 -14.08 -9.68 -12.25
N ASN A 85 -14.09 -10.91 -11.75
CA ASN A 85 -15.05 -11.38 -10.76
C ASN A 85 -14.43 -11.54 -9.37
N PHE A 86 -13.12 -11.29 -9.26
CA PHE A 86 -12.41 -11.40 -7.99
C PHE A 86 -12.71 -10.18 -7.13
N LYS A 87 -13.32 -10.42 -5.97
CA LYS A 87 -13.60 -9.37 -4.98
C LYS A 87 -12.39 -9.18 -4.08
N ASP A 88 -12.22 -7.97 -3.59
CA ASP A 88 -11.23 -7.69 -2.57
C ASP A 88 -11.46 -8.57 -1.34
N VAL A 89 -10.38 -9.18 -0.85
CA VAL A 89 -10.40 -10.03 0.33
C VAL A 89 -10.41 -9.14 1.57
N THR A 90 -11.28 -9.48 2.53
CA THR A 90 -11.38 -8.79 3.83
C THR A 90 -10.77 -9.65 4.94
N PRO A 91 -10.37 -9.05 6.10
CA PRO A 91 -9.97 -9.82 7.27
C PRO A 91 -11.02 -10.84 7.70
N GLN A 92 -12.31 -10.49 7.59
CA GLN A 92 -13.43 -11.37 7.93
C GLN A 92 -13.48 -12.63 7.06
N ASP A 93 -13.17 -12.53 5.76
CA ASP A 93 -13.11 -13.70 4.86
C ASP A 93 -12.06 -14.73 5.32
N ILE A 94 -10.99 -14.25 5.96
CA ILE A 94 -9.91 -15.09 6.50
C ILE A 94 -10.33 -15.68 7.85
N VAL A 95 -10.82 -14.84 8.77
CA VAL A 95 -11.19 -15.26 10.13
C VAL A 95 -12.36 -16.26 10.12
N CYS A 96 -13.36 -16.07 9.24
CA CYS A 96 -14.49 -16.99 9.14
C CYS A 96 -14.11 -18.38 8.58
N SER A 97 -12.94 -18.51 7.96
CA SER A 97 -12.41 -19.77 7.41
C SER A 97 -11.49 -20.52 8.40
N GLN A 98 -11.35 -20.04 9.63
CA GLN A 98 -10.45 -20.62 10.62
C GLN A 98 -10.91 -22.03 11.06
N LYS A 99 -9.99 -23.00 10.96
CA LYS A 99 -10.20 -24.35 11.51
C LYS A 99 -9.76 -24.39 12.98
N ASN A 100 -10.39 -25.25 13.77
CA ASN A 100 -10.22 -25.27 15.23
C ASN A 100 -8.76 -25.62 15.61
N ALA A 101 -7.94 -24.60 15.88
CA ALA A 101 -6.48 -24.71 16.09
C ALA A 101 -6.03 -24.21 17.48
N GLY A 102 -6.96 -24.06 18.43
CA GLY A 102 -6.66 -23.68 19.83
C GLY A 102 -6.49 -22.18 20.07
N VAL A 103 -6.36 -21.37 19.02
CA VAL A 103 -6.36 -19.90 19.08
C VAL A 103 -7.48 -19.38 18.18
N LEU A 104 -8.31 -18.47 18.70
CA LEU A 104 -9.38 -17.81 17.96
C LEU A 104 -8.89 -16.42 17.53
N LEU A 105 -8.52 -16.27 16.26
CA LEU A 105 -8.19 -14.97 15.68
C LEU A 105 -9.46 -14.13 15.52
N LYS A 106 -9.32 -12.82 15.71
CA LYS A 106 -10.33 -11.83 15.42
C LYS A 106 -9.94 -11.02 14.19
N GLU A 107 -10.87 -10.20 13.68
CA GLU A 107 -10.62 -9.35 12.51
C GLU A 107 -9.46 -8.37 12.75
N GLU A 108 -9.35 -7.82 13.97
CA GLU A 108 -8.25 -6.92 14.34
C GLU A 108 -6.86 -7.58 14.35
N ASP A 109 -6.77 -8.92 14.39
CA ASP A 109 -5.52 -9.66 14.39
C ASP A 109 -4.98 -9.90 12.96
N VAL A 110 -5.77 -9.59 11.93
CA VAL A 110 -5.48 -9.93 10.53
C VAL A 110 -5.47 -8.68 9.66
N ALA A 111 -4.32 -8.37 9.06
CA ALA A 111 -4.21 -7.33 8.05
C ALA A 111 -4.20 -7.94 6.63
N VAL A 112 -5.06 -7.42 5.75
CA VAL A 112 -5.15 -7.85 4.35
C VAL A 112 -4.74 -6.71 3.41
N SER A 113 -3.92 -7.03 2.41
CA SER A 113 -3.46 -6.07 1.40
C SER A 113 -3.83 -6.56 0.00
N ASN A 114 -4.90 -6.03 -0.56
CA ASN A 114 -5.26 -6.24 -1.95
C ASN A 114 -4.40 -5.32 -2.84
N VAL A 115 -3.59 -5.91 -3.72
CA VAL A 115 -2.64 -5.17 -4.58
C VAL A 115 -2.93 -5.45 -6.03
N ARG A 116 -3.17 -4.40 -6.80
CA ARG A 116 -3.24 -4.47 -8.26
C ARG A 116 -1.89 -4.15 -8.87
N ILE A 117 -1.39 -5.07 -9.69
CA ILE A 117 -0.13 -4.89 -10.42
C ILE A 117 -0.48 -4.69 -11.89
N ASP A 118 -0.23 -3.48 -12.40
CA ASP A 118 -0.40 -3.15 -13.82
C ASP A 118 0.70 -2.21 -14.31
N LEU A 119 0.71 -1.92 -15.61
CA LEU A 119 1.64 -0.99 -16.24
C LEU A 119 1.13 0.46 -16.18
N THR A 120 0.54 0.86 -15.05
CA THR A 120 -0.09 2.17 -14.79
C THR A 120 -1.23 2.53 -15.75
N ARG A 121 -1.75 1.54 -16.49
CA ARG A 121 -2.81 1.72 -17.50
C ARG A 121 -3.86 0.61 -17.44
N GLY A 122 -4.09 0.06 -16.24
CA GLY A 122 -5.02 -1.05 -16.07
C GLY A 122 -4.65 -2.22 -16.97
N ARG A 123 -5.60 -2.68 -17.78
CA ARG A 123 -5.40 -3.84 -18.66
C ARG A 123 -4.70 -3.51 -19.98
N HIS A 124 -4.54 -2.23 -20.30
CA HIS A 124 -4.00 -1.81 -21.58
C HIS A 124 -2.48 -1.73 -21.52
N ASN A 125 -1.83 -2.12 -22.62
CA ASN A 125 -0.41 -1.88 -22.76
C ASN A 125 -0.18 -0.37 -22.96
N PRO A 126 0.60 0.32 -22.12
CA PRO A 126 0.87 1.75 -22.31
C PRO A 126 1.52 2.06 -23.66
N LEU A 127 2.22 1.10 -24.27
CA LEU A 127 2.90 1.27 -25.56
C LEU A 127 1.94 1.43 -26.75
N GLU A 128 0.68 1.02 -26.64
CA GLU A 128 -0.32 1.21 -27.70
C GLU A 128 -0.66 2.69 -27.99
N ARG A 129 -0.19 3.63 -27.15
CA ARG A 129 -0.36 5.07 -27.40
C ARG A 129 0.86 5.73 -28.03
N TYR A 130 1.95 4.99 -28.24
CA TYR A 130 3.17 5.54 -28.81
C TYR A 130 3.19 5.31 -30.32
N LEU A 131 3.31 6.40 -31.07
CA LEU A 131 3.55 6.36 -32.52
C LEU A 131 4.91 5.72 -32.79
N SER A 132 4.91 4.62 -33.54
CA SER A 132 6.14 4.01 -34.03
C SER A 132 6.42 4.52 -35.44
N VAL A 133 7.49 5.30 -35.60
CA VAL A 133 7.96 5.74 -36.93
C VAL A 133 8.89 4.66 -37.48
N ARG A 134 8.49 4.02 -38.57
CA ARG A 134 9.35 3.07 -39.29
C ARG A 134 9.96 3.79 -40.50
N LEU A 135 11.27 3.95 -40.49
CA LEU A 135 12.03 4.42 -41.65
C LEU A 135 12.26 3.23 -42.58
N LEU A 136 11.62 3.25 -43.75
CA LEU A 136 11.89 2.29 -44.82
C LEU A 136 12.83 2.96 -45.83
N PHE A 137 14.01 2.38 -46.02
CA PHE A 137 14.92 2.75 -47.09
C PHE A 137 14.55 1.98 -48.35
N CYS A 138 14.14 2.69 -49.40
CA CYS A 138 13.88 2.11 -50.71
C CYS A 138 14.71 2.90 -51.74
N GLY A 139 15.88 2.38 -52.10
CA GLY A 139 16.86 3.08 -52.95
C GLY A 139 17.40 4.37 -52.31
N ALA A 140 17.80 5.35 -53.12
CA ALA A 140 18.36 6.64 -52.67
C ALA A 140 17.33 7.59 -52.01
N SER A 141 16.16 7.10 -51.60
CA SER A 141 15.11 7.89 -50.94
C SER A 141 14.62 7.23 -49.64
N VAL A 142 14.33 8.08 -48.65
CA VAL A 142 13.81 7.69 -47.33
C VAL A 142 12.32 7.99 -47.31
N MET A 143 11.50 6.97 -47.05
CA MET A 143 10.06 7.13 -46.85
C MET A 143 9.73 6.97 -45.36
N LEU A 144 9.18 8.02 -44.73
CA LEU A 144 8.60 7.94 -43.40
C LEU A 144 7.18 7.35 -43.50
N GLN A 145 6.94 6.22 -42.85
CA GLN A 145 5.58 5.73 -42.60
C GLN A 145 5.24 5.91 -41.12
N PHE A 146 4.13 6.61 -40.87
CA PHE A 146 3.54 6.74 -39.53
C PHE A 146 2.54 5.60 -39.33
N TRP A 147 2.76 4.80 -38.29
CA TRP A 147 1.80 3.79 -37.84
C TRP A 147 1.28 4.22 -36.47
N VAL A 148 -0.05 4.37 -36.37
CA VAL A 148 -0.77 4.57 -35.10
C VAL A 148 -1.01 3.22 -34.45
#